data_AF-A0A914IPJ7-F1
#
_entry.id   AF-A0A914IPJ7-F1
#
_cell.length_a   1.000
_cell.length_b   1.000
_cell.length_c   1.000
_cell.angle_alpha   90.00
_cell.angle_beta   90.00
_cell.angle_gamma   90.00
#
_symmetry.space_group_name_H-M   'P 1'
#
loop_
_entity.id
_entity.type
_entity.pdbx_description
1 polymer ?
#
loop_
_entity_poly.entity_id
_entity_poly.type
_entity_poly.pdbx_seq_one_letter_code
_entity_poly.pdbx_strand_id
1 'polypeptide(L)'
;MKISERDSIIFSFIIYLLFFVFTYPWSFIKETIPYFHPEDDDPIFNRTIALLSIEADNSTEEFVGCNVDYEWCQFTPRINIYIFTICLFLASGLAYPIINLNLDILVSKVLGPINQGIQQAIFNIAGLLVNIFGPPLFT
;
A
#
# COMPACT_ATOMS: atom_id res chain seq x y z
N MET A 1 -7.35 -11.23 -31.76
CA MET A 1 -6.09 -11.42 -31.01
C MET A 1 -6.44 -12.18 -29.73
N LYS A 2 -6.16 -13.49 -29.65
CA LYS A 2 -6.38 -14.27 -28.43
C LYS A 2 -5.18 -14.04 -27.51
N ILE A 3 -5.36 -13.24 -26.47
CA ILE A 3 -4.36 -13.12 -25.41
C ILE A 3 -4.42 -14.41 -24.59
N SER A 4 -3.26 -15.04 -24.39
CA SER A 4 -3.16 -16.23 -23.55
C SER A 4 -3.23 -15.83 -22.08
N GLU A 5 -3.96 -16.59 -21.26
CA GLU A 5 -4.07 -16.36 -19.81
C GLU A 5 -2.69 -16.30 -19.14
N ARG A 6 -1.74 -17.11 -19.63
CA ARG A 6 -0.35 -17.08 -19.17
C ARG A 6 0.30 -15.72 -19.41
N ASP A 7 0.08 -15.12 -20.58
CA ASP A 7 0.71 -13.86 -20.96
C ASP A 7 0.09 -12.71 -20.14
N SER A 8 -1.21 -12.78 -19.82
CA SER A 8 -1.87 -11.85 -18.90
C SER A 8 -1.34 -11.94 -17.47
N ILE A 9 -1.16 -13.15 -16.94
CA ILE A 9 -0.59 -13.34 -15.59
C ILE A 9 0.83 -12.77 -15.52
N ILE A 10 1.68 -13.07 -16.50
CA ILE A 10 3.06 -12.57 -16.55
C ILE A 10 3.08 -11.05 -16.60
N PHE A 11 2.22 -10.44 -17.45
CA PHE A 11 2.10 -8.99 -17.54
C PHE A 11 1.76 -8.35 -16.19
N SER A 12 0.80 -8.89 -15.46
CA SER A 12 0.43 -8.36 -14.14
C SER A 12 1.50 -8.55 -13.08
N PHE A 13 2.21 -9.67 -13.08
CA PHE A 13 3.35 -9.88 -12.17
C PHE A 13 4.48 -8.88 -12.43
N ILE A 14 4.74 -8.55 -13.71
CA ILE A 14 5.74 -7.52 -14.06
C ILE A 14 5.33 -6.16 -13.51
N ILE A 15 4.05 -5.77 -13.63
CA ILE A 15 3.55 -4.51 -13.06
C ILE A 15 3.73 -4.49 -11.54
N TYR A 16 3.45 -5.59 -10.85
CA TYR A 16 3.65 -5.70 -9.40
C TYR A 16 5.12 -5.58 -9.01
N LEU A 17 6.02 -6.25 -9.74
CA LEU A 17 7.46 -6.15 -9.49
C LEU A 17 7.94 -4.71 -9.68
N LEU A 18 7.49 -4.04 -10.74
CA LEU A 18 7.79 -2.63 -10.98
C LEU A 18 7.25 -1.73 -9.86
N PHE A 19 6.05 -1.98 -9.34
CA PHE A 19 5.52 -1.26 -8.19
C PHE A 19 6.46 -1.34 -6.97
N PHE A 20 6.96 -2.53 -6.64
CA PHE A 20 7.92 -2.70 -5.55
C PHE A 20 9.24 -1.98 -5.84
N VAL A 21 9.77 -2.10 -7.06
CA VAL A 21 11.02 -1.45 -7.47
C VAL A 21 10.89 0.08 -7.40
N PHE A 22 9.79 0.68 -7.86
CA PHE A 22 9.63 2.14 -7.84
C PHE A 22 9.30 2.69 -6.45
N THR A 23 8.59 1.92 -5.63
CA THR A 23 8.20 2.34 -4.27
C THR A 23 9.32 2.12 -3.26
N TYR A 24 10.33 1.30 -3.59
CA TYR A 24 11.41 1.01 -2.68
C TYR A 24 12.20 2.29 -2.32
N PRO A 25 12.49 2.51 -1.03
CA PRO A 25 13.27 3.66 -0.57
C PRO A 25 14.74 3.54 -1.01
N TRP A 26 15.03 3.89 -2.27
CA TRP A 26 16.38 3.82 -2.79
C TRP A 26 17.30 4.84 -2.12
N SER A 27 18.51 4.41 -1.80
CA SER A 27 19.55 5.22 -1.17
C SER A 27 20.04 6.42 -2.00
N PHE A 28 19.65 6.51 -3.28
CA PHE A 28 19.97 7.66 -4.12
C PHE A 28 19.00 8.85 -3.92
N ILE A 29 17.86 8.65 -3.27
CA ILE A 29 16.92 9.72 -2.94
C ILE A 29 17.44 10.43 -1.69
N LYS A 30 17.88 11.69 -1.84
CA LYS A 30 18.52 12.46 -0.77
C LYS A 30 17.53 13.16 0.17
N GLU A 31 16.28 13.28 -0.25
CA GLU A 31 15.23 13.88 0.57
C GLU A 31 14.75 12.86 1.59
N THR A 32 14.82 13.20 2.88
CA THR A 32 14.37 12.37 4.00
C THR A 32 13.00 12.83 4.50
N ILE A 33 12.36 12.01 5.32
CA ILE A 33 11.07 12.36 5.94
C ILE A 33 11.31 13.53 6.92
N PRO A 34 10.58 14.64 6.83
CA PRO A 34 10.72 15.72 7.80
C PRO A 34 10.22 15.28 9.16
N TYR A 35 10.99 15.60 10.19
CA TYR A 35 10.53 15.52 11.56
C TYR A 35 9.47 16.57 11.81
N PHE A 36 8.45 16.21 12.59
CA PHE A 36 7.57 17.23 13.14
C PHE A 36 8.34 17.97 14.23
N HIS A 37 8.69 19.24 13.99
CA HIS A 37 9.20 20.15 15.02
C HIS A 37 8.05 21.05 15.49
N PRO A 38 7.61 20.97 16.77
CA PRO A 38 6.64 21.91 17.33
C PRO A 38 7.15 23.35 17.49
N GLU A 39 8.29 23.69 16.89
CA GLU A 39 9.11 24.84 17.26
C GLU A 39 9.58 25.65 16.03
N ASP A 40 8.80 25.62 14.94
CA ASP A 40 8.94 26.62 13.88
C ASP A 40 8.17 27.88 14.31
N ASP A 41 8.91 28.91 14.68
CA ASP A 41 8.53 30.27 15.10
C ASP A 41 7.74 31.05 14.02
N ASP A 42 6.69 30.46 13.44
CA ASP A 42 5.77 31.17 12.56
C ASP A 42 4.68 31.87 13.41
N PRO A 43 4.64 33.22 13.47
CA PRO A 43 3.68 33.94 14.31
C PRO A 43 2.22 33.77 13.88
N ILE A 44 2.00 33.24 12.67
CA ILE A 44 0.68 32.84 12.18
C ILE A 44 0.31 31.45 12.72
N PHE A 45 1.24 30.49 12.70
CA PHE A 45 1.04 29.12 13.17
C PHE A 45 0.77 29.06 14.69
N ASN A 46 1.49 29.86 15.49
CA ASN A 46 1.22 29.99 16.93
C ASN A 46 -0.19 30.53 17.23
N ARG A 47 -0.73 31.42 16.38
CA ARG A 47 -2.12 31.89 16.52
C ARG A 47 -3.13 30.84 16.11
N THR A 48 -2.82 30.04 15.08
CA THR A 48 -3.67 28.93 14.65
C THR A 48 -3.70 27.84 15.72
N ILE A 49 -2.56 27.46 16.32
CA ILE A 49 -2.51 26.53 17.46
C ILE A 49 -3.24 27.09 18.67
N ALA A 50 -3.11 28.38 18.98
CA ALA A 50 -3.84 28.98 20.10
C ALA A 50 -5.37 28.95 19.88
N LEU A 51 -5.84 29.20 18.65
CA LEU A 51 -7.26 29.07 18.32
C LEU A 51 -7.72 27.61 18.29
N LEU A 52 -6.93 26.72 17.70
CA LEU A 52 -7.18 25.28 17.70
C LEU A 52 -7.21 24.72 19.11
N SER A 53 -6.33 25.15 20.02
CA SER A 53 -6.31 24.70 21.42
C SER A 53 -7.56 25.08 22.22
N ILE A 54 -8.30 26.12 21.78
CA ILE A 54 -9.60 26.50 22.38
C ILE A 54 -10.73 25.61 21.84
N GLU A 55 -10.57 25.06 20.62
CA GLU A 55 -11.53 24.14 19.98
C GLU A 55 -11.17 22.64 20.16
N ALA A 56 -9.94 22.31 20.56
CA ALA A 56 -9.35 20.97 20.53
C ALA A 56 -9.47 20.18 21.85
N ASP A 57 -10.48 20.44 22.69
CA ASP A 57 -10.86 19.47 23.72
C ASP A 57 -11.63 18.27 23.11
N ASN A 58 -11.78 18.21 21.78
CA ASN A 58 -12.51 17.12 21.13
C ASN A 58 -12.10 16.74 19.68
N SER A 59 -10.90 17.12 19.22
CA SER A 59 -10.39 16.68 17.91
C SER A 59 -8.91 16.32 17.98
N THR A 60 -8.62 15.01 17.95
CA THR A 60 -7.31 14.46 17.62
C THR A 60 -6.89 14.92 16.23
N GLU A 61 -6.18 16.05 16.15
CA GLU A 61 -5.54 16.47 14.91
C GLU A 61 -4.32 15.59 14.64
N GLU A 62 -4.35 14.90 13.50
CA GLU A 62 -3.27 14.05 13.03
C GLU A 62 -2.05 14.92 12.71
N PHE A 63 -1.01 14.81 13.54
CA PHE A 63 0.30 15.39 13.25
C PHE A 63 0.84 14.84 11.92
N VAL A 64 1.03 15.72 10.93
CA VAL A 64 1.62 15.36 9.64
C VAL A 64 3.15 15.40 9.76
N GLY A 65 3.78 14.27 10.11
CA GLY A 65 5.22 14.16 10.20
C GLY A 65 5.69 12.98 11.03
N CYS A 66 7.01 12.73 11.06
CA CYS A 66 7.58 11.73 11.92
C CYS A 66 7.78 12.26 13.35
N ASN A 67 7.37 11.48 14.36
CA ASN A 67 7.67 11.78 15.76
C ASN A 67 9.20 11.74 15.98
N VAL A 68 9.72 12.69 16.76
CA VAL A 68 11.13 12.81 17.15
C VAL A 68 11.69 11.55 17.82
N ASP A 69 10.83 10.73 18.43
CA ASP A 69 11.23 9.47 19.07
C ASP A 69 11.71 8.40 18.06
N TYR A 70 11.44 8.57 16.77
CA TYR A 70 11.77 7.58 15.73
C TYR A 70 13.05 7.95 14.98
N GLU A 71 14.16 7.29 15.34
CA GLU A 71 15.48 7.46 14.70
C GLU A 71 15.48 7.04 13.22
N TRP A 72 14.57 6.14 12.81
CA TRP A 72 14.53 5.64 11.43
C TRP A 72 14.08 6.67 10.40
N CYS A 73 13.48 7.78 10.83
CA CYS A 73 13.10 8.86 9.94
C CYS A 73 14.29 9.64 9.36
N GLN A 74 15.45 9.64 10.04
CA GLN A 74 16.68 10.28 9.54
C GLN A 74 17.23 9.63 8.28
N PHE A 75 17.10 8.31 8.15
CA PHE A 75 17.68 7.56 7.03
C PHE A 75 16.64 7.06 6.03
N THR A 76 15.34 7.29 6.29
CA THR A 76 14.27 6.88 5.38
C THR A 76 14.05 7.96 4.33
N PRO A 77 14.29 7.68 3.03
CA PRO A 77 14.03 8.63 1.97
C PRO A 77 12.53 8.84 1.80
N ARG A 78 12.17 10.10 1.55
CA ARG A 78 10.81 10.54 1.24
C ARG A 78 10.40 10.00 -0.14
N ILE A 79 9.27 9.32 -0.18
CA ILE A 79 8.64 8.87 -1.43
C ILE A 79 7.88 10.03 -2.08
N ASN A 80 8.01 10.17 -3.40
CA ASN A 80 7.20 11.12 -4.17
C ASN A 80 5.75 10.64 -4.26
N ILE A 81 4.82 11.43 -3.68
CA ILE A 81 3.40 11.10 -3.63
C ILE A 81 2.79 10.85 -5.01
N TYR A 82 3.20 11.57 -6.06
CA TYR A 82 2.65 11.41 -7.39
C TYR A 82 3.04 10.07 -8.02
N ILE A 83 4.32 9.69 -7.89
CA ILE A 83 4.83 8.40 -8.41
C ILE A 83 4.16 7.26 -7.67
N PHE A 84 4.13 7.33 -6.34
CA PHE A 84 3.47 6.33 -5.51
C PHE A 84 2.01 6.16 -5.90
N THR A 85 1.27 7.26 -6.04
CA THR A 85 -0.16 7.23 -6.39
C THR A 85 -0.40 6.57 -7.74
N ILE A 86 0.36 6.95 -8.77
CA ILE A 86 0.23 6.34 -10.11
C ILE A 86 0.56 4.85 -10.06
N CYS A 87 1.67 4.48 -9.43
CA CYS A 87 2.07 3.08 -9.29
C CYS A 87 1.03 2.27 -8.50
N LEU A 88 0.45 2.86 -7.46
CA LEU A 88 -0.60 2.25 -6.66
C LEU A 88 -1.88 2.00 -7.48
N PHE A 89 -2.30 2.98 -8.30
CA PHE A 89 -3.43 2.81 -9.21
C PHE A 89 -3.18 1.69 -10.24
N LEU A 90 -1.98 1.60 -10.80
CA LEU A 90 -1.63 0.54 -11.74
C LEU A 90 -1.61 -0.84 -11.07
N ALA A 91 -1.03 -0.94 -9.88
CA ALA A 91 -0.92 -2.21 -9.16
C ALA A 91 -2.29 -2.69 -8.64
N SER A 92 -2.99 -1.85 -7.89
CA SER A 92 -4.29 -2.23 -7.28
C SER A 92 -5.45 -2.19 -8.28
N GLY A 93 -5.42 -1.28 -9.26
CA GLY A 93 -6.51 -1.08 -10.21
C GLY A 93 -6.42 -1.95 -11.47
N LEU A 94 -5.22 -2.31 -11.92
CA LEU A 94 -5.05 -3.14 -13.13
C LEU A 94 -4.44 -4.50 -12.81
N ALA A 95 -3.30 -4.54 -12.14
CA ALA A 95 -2.60 -5.80 -11.94
C ALA A 95 -3.38 -6.77 -11.03
N TYR A 96 -3.91 -6.29 -9.90
CA TYR A 96 -4.67 -7.09 -8.95
C TYR A 96 -5.91 -7.77 -9.57
N PRO A 97 -6.85 -7.08 -10.23
CA PRO A 97 -8.02 -7.74 -10.79
C PRO A 97 -7.66 -8.72 -11.91
N ILE A 98 -6.64 -8.42 -12.72
CA ILE A 98 -6.19 -9.33 -13.79
C ILE A 98 -5.64 -10.63 -13.18
N ILE A 99 -4.84 -10.56 -12.11
CA ILE A 99 -4.30 -11.76 -11.44
C ILE A 99 -5.44 -12.58 -10.85
N ASN A 100 -6.34 -11.96 -10.09
CA ASN A 100 -7.45 -12.69 -9.44
C ASN A 100 -8.36 -13.38 -10.46
N LEU A 101 -8.72 -12.69 -11.54
CA LEU A 101 -9.54 -13.26 -12.61
C LEU A 101 -8.84 -14.46 -13.29
N ASN A 102 -7.55 -14.34 -13.61
CA ASN A 102 -6.83 -15.44 -14.23
C ASN A 102 -6.59 -16.60 -13.26
N LEU A 103 -6.49 -16.33 -11.96
CA LEU A 103 -6.35 -17.34 -10.92
C LEU A 103 -7.63 -18.17 -10.78
N ASP A 104 -8.80 -17.54 -10.79
CA ASP A 104 -10.10 -18.23 -10.81
C ASP A 104 -10.26 -19.13 -12.04
N ILE A 105 -9.86 -18.62 -13.22
CA ILE A 105 -9.86 -19.39 -14.46
C ILE A 105 -8.89 -20.57 -14.38
N LEU A 106 -7.69 -20.36 -13.84
CA LEU A 106 -6.67 -21.40 -13.71
C LEU A 106 -7.15 -22.52 -12.77
N VAL A 107 -7.70 -22.17 -11.61
CA VAL A 107 -8.28 -23.13 -10.65
C VAL A 107 -9.37 -23.95 -11.32
N SER A 108 -10.28 -23.29 -12.04
CA SER A 108 -11.35 -23.98 -12.79
C SER A 108 -10.82 -24.95 -13.85
N LYS A 109 -9.78 -24.55 -14.58
CA LYS A 109 -9.16 -25.38 -15.63
C LYS A 109 -8.37 -26.56 -15.11
N VAL A 110 -7.61 -26.38 -14.01
CA VAL A 110 -6.80 -27.44 -13.39
C VAL A 110 -7.69 -28.56 -12.87
N LEU A 111 -8.86 -28.22 -12.33
CA LEU A 111 -9.76 -29.20 -11.72
C LEU A 111 -10.71 -29.90 -12.69
N GLY A 112 -11.03 -29.29 -13.83
CA GLY A 112 -11.91 -29.88 -14.84
C GLY A 112 -13.36 -30.07 -14.33
N PRO A 113 -13.98 -31.27 -14.50
CA PRO A 113 -15.40 -31.51 -14.19
C PRO A 113 -15.71 -31.80 -12.71
N ILE A 114 -14.73 -31.72 -11.82
CA ILE A 114 -14.88 -31.97 -10.37
C ILE A 114 -15.64 -30.79 -9.73
N ASN A 115 -16.31 -30.98 -8.58
CA ASN A 115 -17.08 -29.97 -7.84
C ASN A 115 -16.38 -28.60 -7.70
N GLN A 116 -16.60 -27.71 -8.69
CA GLN A 116 -15.90 -26.43 -8.80
C GLN A 116 -16.18 -25.50 -7.61
N GLY A 117 -17.39 -25.56 -7.05
CA GLY A 117 -17.80 -24.71 -5.93
C GLY A 117 -17.03 -24.95 -4.62
N ILE A 118 -16.74 -26.22 -4.28
CA ILE A 118 -15.99 -26.54 -3.04
C ILE A 118 -14.56 -25.99 -3.11
N GLN A 119 -13.98 -26.00 -4.30
CA GLN A 119 -12.57 -25.69 -4.51
C GLN A 119 -12.36 -24.18 -4.56
N GLN A 120 -13.28 -23.47 -5.21
CA GLN A 120 -13.41 -22.01 -5.08
C GLN A 120 -13.56 -21.59 -3.61
N ALA A 121 -14.36 -22.33 -2.83
CA ALA A 121 -14.56 -22.06 -1.40
C ALA A 121 -13.28 -22.28 -0.57
N ILE A 122 -12.55 -23.38 -0.80
CA ILE A 122 -11.26 -23.63 -0.12
C ILE A 122 -10.25 -22.53 -0.45
N PHE A 123 -10.15 -22.15 -1.73
CA PHE A 123 -9.27 -21.06 -2.16
C PHE A 123 -9.61 -19.74 -1.47
N ASN A 124 -10.89 -19.41 -1.35
CA ASN A 124 -11.34 -18.20 -0.66
C ASN A 124 -11.06 -18.26 0.86
N ILE A 125 -11.26 -19.42 1.50
CA ILE A 125 -10.92 -19.60 2.92
C ILE A 125 -9.41 -19.37 3.16
N ALA A 126 -8.56 -19.87 2.27
CA ALA A 126 -7.11 -19.61 2.36
C ALA A 126 -6.80 -18.10 2.32
N GLY A 127 -7.46 -17.34 1.43
CA GLY A 127 -7.33 -15.88 1.39
C GLY A 127 -7.79 -15.20 2.68
N LEU A 128 -8.89 -15.66 3.28
CA LEU A 128 -9.38 -15.14 4.57
C LEU A 128 -8.40 -15.41 5.71
N LEU A 129 -7.75 -16.58 5.73
CA LEU A 129 -6.74 -16.90 6.75
C LEU A 129 -5.55 -15.94 6.65
N VAL A 130 -5.09 -15.60 5.44
CA VAL A 130 -4.02 -14.61 5.26
C VAL A 130 -4.41 -13.25 5.81
N ASN A 131 -5.65 -12.81 5.65
CA ASN A 131 -6.12 -11.54 6.19
C ASN A 131 -6.23 -11.54 7.72
N ILE A 132 -6.59 -12.68 8.33
CA ILE A 132 -6.66 -12.82 9.79
C ILE A 132 -5.26 -12.85 10.41
N PHE A 133 -4.34 -13.62 9.83
CA PHE A 133 -3.00 -13.82 10.38
C PHE A 133 -1.96 -12.82 9.88
N GLY A 134 -2.24 -12.08 8.80
CA GLY A 134 -1.30 -11.13 8.20
C GLY A 134 -0.90 -10.00 9.15
N PRO A 135 -1.82 -9.16 9.64
CA PRO A 135 -1.46 -8.02 10.47
C PRO A 135 -0.65 -8.41 11.73
N PRO A 136 -1.01 -9.48 12.47
CA PRO A 136 -0.22 -9.92 13.63
C PRO A 136 1.17 -10.48 13.29
N LEU A 137 1.43 -10.94 12.07
CA LEU A 137 2.74 -11.49 11.66
C LEU A 137 3.71 -10.41 11.13
N PHE A 138 3.18 -9.33 10.56
CA PHE A 138 3.96 -8.26 9.93
C PHE A 138 4.04 -6.97 10.77
N THR A 139 3.37 -6.92 11.93
CA THR A 139 3.55 -5.90 12.97
C THR A 139 4.59 -6.39 13.97
#